data_AF-A0A930DG66-F1
#
_entry.id   AF-A0A930DG66-F1
#
_cell.length_a   1.000
_cell.length_b   1.000
_cell.length_c   1.000
_cell.angle_alpha   90.00
_cell.angle_beta   90.00
_cell.angle_gamma   90.00
#
_symmetry.space_group_name_H-M   'P 1'
#
loop_
_entity.id
_entity.type
_entity.pdbx_description
1 polymer ?
#
loop_
_entity_poly.entity_id
_entity_poly.type
_entity_poly.pdbx_seq_one_letter_code
_entity_poly.pdbx_strand_id
1 'polypeptide(L)' 'NHHPDKETLELISELEGEHVDVGDMIKEMQQLTNNFQVPADTCVTYANTFKLMKDFVEDIFVHVFKENSITFPEYAEQ' A
#
# COMPACT_ATOMS: atom_id res chain seq x y z
N ASN A 1 26.35 -15.24 6.88
CA ASN A 1 25.19 -16.08 7.26
C ASN A 1 24.54 -15.38 8.43
N HIS A 2 23.69 -14.41 8.14
CA HIS A 2 22.91 -13.74 9.17
C HIS A 2 21.51 -14.30 9.02
N HIS A 3 21.24 -15.39 9.74
CA HIS A 3 19.88 -15.85 9.89
C HIS A 3 19.07 -14.71 10.52
N PRO A 4 17.83 -14.45 10.09
CA PRO A 4 17.02 -13.41 10.68
C PRO A 4 16.85 -13.74 12.16
N ASP A 5 17.11 -12.74 13.00
CA ASP A 5 16.79 -12.88 14.41
C ASP A 5 15.28 -12.86 14.60
N LYS A 6 14.86 -13.28 15.81
CA LYS A 6 13.45 -13.35 16.15
C LYS A 6 12.76 -11.98 16.03
N GLU A 7 13.46 -10.91 16.35
CA GLU A 7 12.93 -9.54 16.29
C GLU A 7 12.60 -9.15 14.84
N THR A 8 13.47 -9.48 13.89
CA THR A 8 13.26 -9.24 12.45
C THR A 8 12.04 -10.00 11.94
N LEU A 9 11.85 -11.25 12.35
CA LEU A 9 10.69 -12.05 11.93
C LEU A 9 9.37 -11.54 12.52
N GLU A 10 9.39 -11.10 13.78
CA GLU A 10 8.22 -10.48 14.43
C GLU A 10 7.85 -9.17 13.73
N LEU A 11 8.84 -8.33 13.39
CA LEU A 11 8.61 -7.09 12.64
C LEU A 11 8.02 -7.34 11.26
N ILE A 12 8.53 -8.33 10.51
CA ILE A 12 7.97 -8.69 9.20
C ILE A 12 6.49 -9.08 9.34
N SER A 13 6.15 -9.91 10.33
CA SER A 13 4.76 -10.32 10.56
C SER A 13 3.85 -9.14 10.95
N GLU A 14 4.36 -8.15 11.68
CA GLU A 14 3.63 -6.93 12.01
C GLU A 14 3.37 -6.09 10.74
N LEU A 15 4.40 -5.85 9.94
CA LEU A 15 4.31 -5.08 8.69
C LEU A 15 3.36 -5.74 7.66
N GLU A 16 3.38 -7.08 7.55
CA GLU A 16 2.42 -7.80 6.72
C GLU A 16 0.97 -7.58 7.19
N GLY A 17 0.75 -7.49 8.51
CA GLY A 17 -0.55 -7.12 9.10
C GLY A 17 -0.95 -5.69 8.74
N GLU A 18 -0.03 -4.73 8.87
CA GLU A 18 -0.26 -3.34 8.47
C GLU A 18 -0.61 -3.22 6.98
N HIS A 19 0.02 -4.02 6.11
CA HIS A 19 -0.31 -4.06 4.69
C HIS A 19 -1.74 -4.55 4.40
N VAL A 20 -2.29 -5.46 5.21
CA VAL A 20 -3.70 -5.88 5.10
C VAL A 20 -4.61 -4.70 5.45
N ASP A 21 -4.33 -4.00 6.56
CA ASP A 21 -5.10 -2.84 7.00
C ASP A 21 -5.08 -1.72 5.96
N VAL A 22 -3.90 -1.41 5.39
CA VAL A 22 -3.75 -0.44 4.29
C VAL A 22 -4.55 -0.88 3.06
N GLY A 23 -4.56 -2.16 2.73
CA GLY A 23 -5.36 -2.71 1.64
C GLY A 23 -6.86 -2.49 1.84
N ASP A 24 -7.36 -2.62 3.06
CA ASP A 24 -8.76 -2.36 3.39
C ASP A 24 -9.10 -0.87 3.35
N MET A 25 -8.21 0.01 3.82
CA MET A 25 -8.36 1.47 3.68
C MET A 25 -8.41 1.90 2.21
N ILE A 26 -7.58 1.30 1.34
CA ILE A 26 -7.60 1.58 -0.11
C ILE A 26 -8.92 1.13 -0.74
N LYS A 27 -9.47 -0.02 -0.35
CA LYS A 27 -10.79 -0.48 -0.84
C LYS A 27 -11.89 0.49 -0.45
N GLU A 28 -11.90 0.96 0.80
CA GLU A 28 -12.86 1.98 1.25
C GLU A 28 -12.70 3.28 0.45
N MET A 29 -11.46 3.74 0.26
CA MET A 29 -11.16 4.94 -0.53
C MET A 29 -11.65 4.81 -1.99
N GLN A 30 -11.45 3.65 -2.62
CA GLN A 30 -11.97 3.37 -3.96
C GLN A 30 -13.50 3.44 -4.01
N GLN A 31 -14.20 2.90 -3.00
CA GLN A 31 -15.65 2.95 -2.92
C GLN A 31 -16.15 4.40 -2.77
N LEU A 32 -15.57 5.18 -1.85
CA LEU A 32 -15.97 6.56 -1.58
C LEU A 32 -15.71 7.50 -2.77
N THR A 33 -14.68 7.21 -3.56
CA THR A 33 -14.26 8.05 -4.70
C THR A 33 -14.80 7.57 -6.04
N ASN A 34 -15.63 6.52 -6.07
CA ASN A 34 -16.06 5.84 -7.28
C ASN A 34 -14.86 5.49 -8.19
N ASN A 35 -13.89 4.77 -7.62
CA ASN A 35 -12.60 4.43 -8.24
C ASN A 35 -11.81 5.66 -8.73
N PHE A 36 -11.69 6.68 -7.88
CA PHE A 36 -10.99 7.93 -8.18
C PHE A 36 -11.56 8.67 -9.41
N GLN A 37 -12.84 8.49 -9.72
CA GLN A 37 -13.49 9.20 -10.81
C GLN A 37 -13.75 10.65 -10.40
N VAL A 38 -13.16 11.59 -11.14
CA VAL A 38 -13.37 13.03 -10.90
C VAL A 38 -14.79 13.44 -11.33
N PRO A 39 -15.59 14.07 -10.45
CA PRO A 39 -16.88 14.66 -10.82
C PRO A 39 -16.72 15.86 -11.76
N ALA A 40 -17.68 16.03 -12.69
CA ALA A 40 -17.59 17.02 -13.77
C ALA A 40 -17.70 18.49 -13.30
N ASP A 41 -18.25 18.73 -12.11
CA ASP A 41 -18.52 20.06 -11.54
C ASP A 41 -17.46 20.51 -10.53
N THR A 42 -16.24 19.98 -10.64
CA THR A 42 -15.16 20.23 -9.68
C THR A 42 -14.18 21.31 -10.13
N CYS A 43 -13.52 21.95 -9.16
CA CYS A 43 -12.44 22.87 -9.44
C CYS A 43 -11.13 22.12 -9.76
N VAL A 44 -10.16 22.83 -10.37
CA VAL A 44 -8.85 22.26 -10.76
C VAL A 44 -8.13 21.61 -9.59
N THR A 45 -8.19 22.22 -8.40
CA THR A 45 -7.55 21.66 -7.20
C THR A 45 -8.13 20.28 -6.84
N TYR A 46 -9.45 20.14 -6.86
CA TYR A 46 -10.11 18.88 -6.53
C TYR A 46 -9.81 17.79 -7.57
N ALA A 47 -9.83 18.13 -8.86
CA ALA A 47 -9.45 17.23 -9.93
C ALA A 47 -7.99 16.73 -9.79
N ASN A 48 -7.07 17.62 -9.43
CA ASN A 48 -5.67 17.26 -9.18
C ASN A 48 -5.52 16.37 -7.95
N THR A 49 -6.27 16.62 -6.87
CA THR A 49 -6.26 15.75 -5.69
C THR A 49 -6.66 14.32 -6.03
N PHE A 50 -7.72 14.14 -6.81
CA PHE A 50 -8.17 12.79 -7.24
C PHE A 50 -7.12 12.08 -8.09
N LYS A 51 -6.46 12.81 -8.99
CA LYS A 51 -5.35 12.26 -9.79
C LYS A 51 -4.19 11.81 -8.91
N LEU A 52 -3.69 12.69 -8.03
CA LEU A 52 -2.56 12.38 -7.15
C LEU A 52 -2.89 11.25 -6.16
N MET A 53 -4.14 11.18 -5.70
CA MET A 53 -4.61 10.11 -4.82
C MET A 53 -4.59 8.75 -5.54
N LYS A 54 -4.98 8.70 -6.82
CA LYS A 54 -4.87 7.49 -7.62
C LYS A 54 -3.40 7.09 -7.82
N ASP A 55 -2.55 8.04 -8.21
CA ASP A 55 -1.11 7.79 -8.42
C ASP A 55 -0.46 7.27 -7.12
N PHE A 56 -0.80 7.86 -5.97
CA PHE A 56 -0.34 7.41 -4.65
C PHE A 56 -0.77 5.97 -4.34
N VAL A 57 -2.01 5.60 -4.62
CA VAL A 57 -2.53 4.24 -4.39
C VAL A 57 -1.82 3.22 -5.28
N GLU A 58 -1.53 3.57 -6.53
CA GLU A 58 -0.75 2.73 -7.45
C GLU A 58 0.68 2.49 -6.91
N ASP A 59 1.33 3.53 -6.37
CA ASP A 59 2.64 3.42 -5.75
C ASP A 59 2.63 2.53 -4.50
N ILE A 60 1.59 2.63 -3.66
CA ILE A 60 1.43 1.77 -2.48
C ILE A 60 1.28 0.30 -2.87
N PHE A 61 0.54 -0.02 -3.94
CA PHE A 61 0.46 -1.40 -4.42
C PHE A 61 1.82 -1.95 -4.83
N VAL A 62 2.64 -1.15 -5.51
CA VAL A 62 4.00 -1.56 -5.90
C VAL A 62 4.91 -1.72 -4.67
N HIS A 63 4.79 -0.83 -3.69
CA HIS A 63 5.53 -0.91 -2.43
C HIS A 63 5.21 -2.20 -1.67
N VAL A 64 3.94 -2.46 -1.37
CA VAL A 64 3.48 -3.67 -0.67
C VAL A 64 3.89 -4.93 -1.43
N PHE A 65 3.77 -4.93 -2.77
CA PHE A 65 4.19 -6.08 -3.58
C PHE A 65 5.68 -6.37 -3.42
N LYS A 66 6.54 -5.35 -3.52
CA LYS A 66 7.98 -5.52 -3.37
C LYS A 66 8.33 -6.07 -1.99
N GLU A 67 7.68 -5.56 -0.96
CA GLU A 67 7.97 -6.00 0.40
C GLU A 67 7.48 -7.43 0.65
N ASN A 68 6.19 -7.72 0.43
CA ASN A 68 5.63 -9.04 0.72
C ASN A 68 6.16 -10.14 -0.20
N SER A 69 6.53 -9.81 -1.45
CA SER A 69 6.84 -10.83 -2.46
C SER A 69 8.34 -10.98 -2.75
N ILE A 70 9.16 -10.02 -2.31
CA ILE A 70 10.60 -10.01 -2.61
C ILE A 70 11.38 -9.81 -1.31
N THR A 71 11.24 -8.65 -0.68
CA THR A 71 12.08 -8.27 0.47
C THR A 71 11.84 -9.19 1.67
N PHE A 72 10.60 -9.35 2.13
CA PHE A 72 10.30 -10.14 3.33
C PHE A 72 10.69 -11.62 3.17
N PRO A 73 10.39 -12.30 2.04
CA PRO A 73 10.92 -13.65 1.79
C PRO A 73 12.44 -13.71 1.83
N GLU A 74 13.15 -12.75 1.22
CA GLU A 74 14.62 -12.72 1.25
C GLU A 74 15.18 -12.61 2.67
N TYR A 75 14.53 -11.87 3.57
CA TYR A 75 14.94 -11.78 4.97
C TYR A 75 14.52 -12.99 5.79
N ALA A 76 13.35 -13.58 5.53
CA ALA A 76 12.84 -14.74 6.27
C ALA A 76 13.55 -16.07 5.91
N GLU A 77 14.13 -16.17 4.71
CA GLU A 77 14.83 -17.37 4.23
C GLU A 77 16.36 -17.39 4.51
N GLN A 78 16.93 -16.29 5.01
CA GLN A 78 18.37 -16.14 5.28
C GLN A 78 18.89 -16.95 6.47
#